data_AF-A0A965GH00-F1
#
_entry.id   AF-A0A965GH00-F1
#
_cell.length_a   1.000
_cell.length_b   1.000
_cell.length_c   1.000
_cell.angle_alpha   90.00
_cell.angle_beta   90.00
_cell.angle_gamma   90.00
#
_symmetry.space_group_name_H-M   'P 1'
#
loop_
_entity.id
_entity.type
_entity.pdbx_description
1 polymer ?
#
loop_
_entity_poly.entity_id
_entity_poly.type
_entity_poly.pdbx_seq_one_letter_code
_entity_poly.pdbx_strand_id
1 'polypeptide(L)' 'MFSASANRFGDEPNTNIDPVTLGLPGALPVLNKHAIELAMRIGLALNCKVQPCTFHR' A
#
# COMPACT_ATOMS: atom_id res chain seq x y z
N MET A 1 -2.56 0.45 -0.75
CA MET A 1 -1.26 -0.06 -0.25
C MET A 1 -1.39 -1.49 0.28
N PHE A 2 -2.31 -1.73 1.24
CA PHE A 2 -2.57 -3.06 1.80
C PHE A 2 -3.95 -3.64 1.46
N SER A 3 -4.68 -2.92 0.61
CA SER A 3 -6.07 -3.15 0.19
C SER A 3 -6.13 -3.12 -1.34
N ALA A 4 -7.17 -3.75 -1.89
CA ALA A 4 -7.43 -3.81 -3.33
C ALA A 4 -8.31 -2.65 -3.84
N SER A 5 -8.88 -1.83 -2.95
CA SER A 5 -9.67 -0.66 -3.31
C SER A 5 -8.90 0.31 -4.21
N ALA A 6 -9.64 0.98 -5.09
CA ALA A 6 -9.05 1.89 -6.07
C ALA A 6 -8.41 3.11 -5.39
N ASN A 7 -7.17 3.44 -5.79
CA ASN A 7 -6.50 4.67 -5.39
C ASN A 7 -6.73 5.75 -6.45
N ARG A 8 -7.95 6.30 -6.50
CA ARG A 8 -8.39 7.32 -7.47
C ARG A 8 -8.94 8.54 -6.76
N PHE A 9 -8.63 9.72 -7.29
CA PHE A 9 -9.16 10.99 -6.80
C PHE A 9 -10.54 11.30 -7.42
N GLY A 10 -11.43 11.90 -6.63
CA GLY A 10 -12.70 12.49 -7.09
C GLY A 10 -13.95 11.62 -6.97
N ASP A 11 -13.84 10.41 -6.42
CA ASP A 11 -15.01 9.57 -6.13
C ASP A 11 -15.75 10.02 -4.86
N GLU A 12 -17.01 9.61 -4.71
CA GLU A 12 -17.81 9.92 -3.52
C GLU A 12 -17.19 9.32 -2.24
N PRO A 13 -17.50 9.90 -1.07
CA PRO A 13 -17.03 9.35 0.21
C PRO A 13 -17.44 7.89 0.38
N ASN A 14 -16.50 7.07 0.86
CA ASN A 14 -16.72 5.64 1.16
C ASN A 14 -17.08 4.75 -0.04
N THR A 15 -16.83 5.18 -1.29
CA THR A 15 -17.02 4.34 -2.49
C THR A 15 -15.87 3.33 -2.67
N ASN A 16 -14.63 3.75 -2.41
CA ASN A 16 -13.43 2.93 -2.61
C ASN A 16 -12.93 2.31 -1.30
N ILE A 17 -13.75 1.47 -0.69
CA ILE A 17 -13.47 0.80 0.59
C ILE A 17 -13.59 -0.72 0.45
N ASP A 18 -12.94 -1.44 1.34
CA ASP A 18 -12.99 -2.88 1.50
C ASP A 18 -12.80 -3.27 2.99
N PRO A 19 -12.99 -4.55 3.36
CA PRO A 19 -12.85 -4.99 4.76
C PRO A 19 -11.51 -4.64 5.42
N VAL A 20 -10.42 -4.53 4.65
CA VAL A 20 -9.10 -4.15 5.19
C VAL A 20 -9.07 -2.66 5.51
N THR A 21 -9.54 -1.81 4.59
CA THR A 21 -9.60 -0.35 4.84
C THR A 21 -10.55 0.02 5.98
N LEU A 22 -11.62 -0.76 6.16
CA LEU A 22 -12.59 -0.60 7.24
C LEU A 22 -12.14 -1.24 8.56
N GLY A 23 -11.05 -2.01 8.57
CA GLY A 23 -10.56 -2.71 9.76
C GLY A 23 -11.54 -3.75 10.30
N LEU A 24 -12.30 -4.41 9.43
CA LEU A 24 -13.28 -5.41 9.84
C LEU A 24 -12.59 -6.66 10.43
N PRO A 25 -13.22 -7.35 11.40
CA PRO A 25 -12.68 -8.57 11.97
C PRO A 25 -12.38 -9.62 10.89
N GLY A 26 -11.19 -10.20 10.94
CA GLY A 26 -10.74 -11.23 9.99
C GLY A 26 -10.16 -10.69 8.67
N ALA A 27 -10.18 -9.38 8.44
CA ALA A 27 -9.51 -8.79 7.29
C ALA A 27 -7.97 -8.82 7.47
N LEU A 28 -7.25 -9.28 6.44
CA LEU A 28 -5.78 -9.39 6.47
C LEU A 28 -5.15 -8.47 5.41
N PRO A 29 -4.11 -7.69 5.76
CA PRO A 29 -3.43 -6.81 4.82
C PRO A 29 -2.54 -7.61 3.85
N VAL A 30 -2.56 -7.25 2.57
CA VAL A 30 -1.67 -7.82 1.54
C VAL A 30 -0.90 -6.71 0.85
N LEU A 31 0.42 -6.82 0.82
CA LEU A 31 1.30 -5.77 0.31
C LEU A 31 1.18 -5.60 -1.21
N ASN A 32 1.06 -4.35 -1.67
CA ASN A 32 1.07 -4.02 -3.09
C ASN A 32 2.50 -4.09 -3.68
N LYS A 33 2.75 -5.10 -4.53
CA LYS A 33 4.04 -5.32 -5.21
C LYS A 33 4.51 -4.10 -6.02
N HIS A 34 3.61 -3.47 -6.77
CA HIS A 34 3.97 -2.33 -7.62
C HIS A 34 4.37 -1.11 -6.79
N ALA A 35 3.69 -0.86 -5.67
CA ALA A 35 4.07 0.22 -4.76
C ALA A 35 5.50 0.04 -4.20
N ILE A 36 5.90 -1.19 -3.87
CA ILE A 36 7.26 -1.50 -3.43
C ILE A 36 8.28 -1.32 -4.55
N GLU A 37 7.95 -1.74 -5.77
CA GLU A 37 8.80 -1.51 -6.94
C GLU A 37 9.07 -0.01 -7.16
N LEU A 38 8.02 0.83 -7.08
CA LEU A 38 8.17 2.28 -7.19
C LEU A 38 9.02 2.85 -6.05
N ALA A 39 8.82 2.41 -4.81
CA ALA A 39 9.63 2.83 -3.66
C ALA A 39 11.12 2.48 -3.84
N MET A 40 11.42 1.25 -4.31
CA MET A 40 12.80 0.84 -4.62
C MET A 40 13.40 1.67 -5.75
N ARG A 41 12.65 1.94 -6.82
CA ARG A 41 13.09 2.80 -7.93
C ARG A 41 13.49 4.19 -7.45
N ILE A 42 12.69 4.80 -6.58
CA ILE A 42 13.01 6.11 -5.98
C ILE A 42 14.27 6.02 -5.12
N GLY A 43 14.39 5.00 -4.27
CA GLY A 43 15.58 4.81 -3.43
C GLY A 43 16.86 4.71 -4.27
N LEU A 44 16.84 3.93 -5.35
CA LEU A 44 17.97 3.81 -6.28
C LEU A 44 18.27 5.12 -7.00
N ALA A 45 17.24 5.85 -7.46
CA ALA A 45 17.41 7.16 -8.11
C ALA A 45 18.05 8.20 -7.17
N LEU A 46 17.82 8.08 -5.86
CA LEU A 46 18.42 8.90 -4.81
C LEU A 46 19.77 8.36 -4.32
N ASN A 47 20.39 7.41 -5.03
CA ASN A 47 21.65 6.75 -4.65
C ASN A 47 21.63 6.09 -3.26
N CYS A 48 20.45 5.64 -2.79
CA CYS A 48 20.32 4.94 -1.53
C CYS A 48 20.65 3.45 -1.68
N LYS A 49 21.10 2.84 -0.59
CA LYS A 49 21.27 1.39 -0.48
C LYS A 49 19.98 0.75 0.02
N VAL A 50 19.37 -0.13 -0.77
CA VAL A 50 18.18 -0.89 -0.38
C VAL A 50 18.53 -1.90 0.72
N GLN A 51 17.74 -1.93 1.79
CA GLN A 51 17.92 -2.80 2.95
C GLN A 51 16.73 -3.77 3.09
N PRO A 52 16.94 -4.96 3.68
CA PRO A 52 15.84 -5.78 4.19
C PRO A 52 15.01 -4.97 5.20
N CYS A 53 13.68 -5.06 5.12
CA CYS A 53 12.79 -4.34 6.00
C CYS A 53 11.59 -5.19 6.41
N THR A 54 11.02 -4.85 7.57
CA THR A 54 9.80 -5.47 8.13
C THR A 54 8.79 -4.36 8.40
N PHE A 55 7.52 -4.61 8.06
CA PHE A 55 6.43 -3.70 8.40
C PHE A 55 6.03 -3.88 9.87
N HIS A 56 5.80 -2.77 10.57
CA HIS A 56 5.39 -2.74 11.97
C HIS A 56 3.94 -2.24 12.06
N ARG A 57 3.25 -2.61 13.15
CA ARG A 57 1.90 -2.13 13.47
C ARG A 57 1.96 -0.82 14.22
#